data_AF-A0A6J6YIA6-F1
#
_entry.id   AF-A0A6J6YIA6-F1
#
_cell.length_a   1.000
_cell.length_b   1.000
_cell.length_c   1.000
_cell.angle_alpha   90.00
_cell.angle_beta   90.00
_cell.angle_gamma   90.00
#
_symmetry.space_group_name_H-M   'P 1'
#
loop_
_entity.id
_entity.type
_entity.pdbx_description
1 polymer ?
#
loop_
_entity_poly.entity_id
_entity_poly.type
_entity_poly.pdbx_seq_one_letter_code
_entity_poly.pdbx_strand_id
1 'polypeptide(L)'
;MNLYRDGQDSMGLHADDEPELGAEPVIASVSFGGDRNFRLRHRQSKELQQVSLASGSLLVMSGLSQQCWMHDVPKTKKFVEARINLTFRYINSI
;
A
#
# COMPACT_ATOMS: atom_id res chain seq x y z
N MET A 1 3.92 1.38 10.51
CA MET A 1 3.77 2.78 10.07
C MET A 1 4.87 3.08 9.06
N ASN A 2 4.56 3.83 7.99
CA ASN A 2 5.55 4.27 7.01
C ASN A 2 5.56 5.80 6.93
N LEU A 3 6.72 6.43 7.10
CA LEU A 3 6.94 7.85 6.83
C LEU A 3 7.73 7.97 5.53
N TYR A 4 7.21 8.73 4.58
CA TYR A 4 7.88 9.12 3.36
C TYR A 4 8.20 10.61 3.49
N ARG A 5 9.48 10.95 3.65
CA ARG A 5 9.93 12.34 3.90
C ARG A 5 9.74 13.23 2.69
N ASP A 6 9.86 12.64 1.50
CA ASP A 6 9.72 13.31 0.21
C ASP A 6 9.40 12.29 -0.91
N GLY A 7 9.50 12.74 -2.17
CA GLY A 7 9.30 11.90 -3.35
C GLY A 7 10.34 10.81 -3.58
N GLN A 8 11.47 10.81 -2.86
CA GLN A 8 12.57 9.88 -3.02
C GLN A 8 12.46 8.65 -2.11
N ASP A 9 11.68 8.73 -1.04
CA ASP A 9 11.28 7.58 -0.25
C ASP A 9 10.24 6.73 -1.01
N SER A 10 10.32 5.42 -0.88
CA SER A 10 9.46 4.47 -1.61
C SER A 10 9.25 3.18 -0.83
N MET A 11 8.20 2.46 -1.16
CA MET A 11 8.03 1.05 -0.79
C MET A 11 8.12 0.22 -2.05
N GLY A 12 8.93 -0.84 -2.04
CA GLY A 12 9.11 -1.73 -3.18
C GLY A 12 7.86 -2.56 -3.48
N LEU A 13 7.86 -3.26 -4.61
CA LEU A 13 6.77 -4.16 -4.98
C LEU A 13 6.70 -5.36 -4.03
N HIS A 14 5.61 -5.48 -3.28
CA HIS A 14 5.39 -6.53 -2.27
C HIS A 14 3.90 -6.88 -2.16
N ALA A 15 3.57 -7.89 -1.36
CA ALA A 15 2.22 -8.11 -0.85
C ALA A 15 2.33 -8.31 0.66
N ASP A 16 1.25 -8.04 1.39
CA ASP A 16 1.16 -8.34 2.82
C ASP A 16 0.66 -9.80 2.95
N ASP A 17 1.55 -10.77 2.77
CA ASP A 17 1.27 -12.20 2.76
C ASP A 17 1.91 -12.97 3.93
N GLU A 18 2.18 -12.27 5.03
CA GLU A 18 2.70 -12.88 6.26
C GLU A 18 1.70 -13.87 6.89
N PRO A 19 2.13 -15.07 7.35
CA PRO A 19 1.24 -16.11 7.84
C PRO A 19 0.28 -15.67 8.97
N GLU A 20 0.74 -14.79 9.87
CA GLU A 20 -0.05 -14.26 10.98
C GLU A 20 -1.27 -13.44 10.52
N LEU A 21 -1.33 -13.01 9.26
CA LEU A 21 -2.45 -12.26 8.69
C LEU A 21 -3.60 -13.17 8.22
N GLY A 22 -3.37 -14.48 8.10
CA GLY A 22 -4.33 -15.43 7.54
C GLY A 22 -4.38 -15.38 6.01
N ALA A 23 -5.25 -16.20 5.40
CA ALA A 23 -5.27 -16.39 3.94
C ALA A 23 -5.83 -15.20 3.15
N GLU A 24 -6.79 -14.47 3.72
CA GLU A 24 -7.49 -13.36 3.07
C GLU A 24 -7.59 -12.15 4.01
N PRO A 25 -6.46 -11.51 4.35
CA PRO A 25 -6.46 -10.45 5.34
C PRO A 25 -7.22 -9.22 4.84
N VAL A 26 -7.90 -8.55 5.77
CA VAL A 26 -8.44 -7.20 5.57
C VAL A 26 -7.42 -6.20 6.11
N ILE A 27 -6.94 -5.32 5.23
CA ILE A 27 -5.89 -4.34 5.52
C ILE A 27 -6.44 -2.96 5.23
N ALA A 28 -6.42 -2.10 6.25
CA ALA A 28 -6.84 -0.70 6.13
C ALA A 28 -5.60 0.20 6.13
N SER A 29 -5.42 0.96 5.06
CA SER A 29 -4.30 1.88 4.87
C SER A 29 -4.81 3.32 4.86
N VAL A 30 -4.46 4.09 5.88
CA VAL A 30 -4.85 5.51 6.03
C VAL A 30 -3.65 6.40 5.72
N SER A 31 -3.86 7.41 4.88
CA SER A 31 -2.80 8.34 4.43
C SER A 31 -3.01 9.74 4.97
N PHE A 32 -1.93 10.41 5.40
CA PHE A 32 -1.93 11.82 5.79
C PHE A 32 -0.73 12.53 5.16
N GLY A 33 -0.88 13.82 4.83
CA GLY A 33 0.17 14.63 4.22
C GLY A 33 0.19 14.53 2.69
N GLY A 34 1.37 14.53 2.09
CA GLY A 34 1.53 14.62 0.63
C GLY A 34 0.94 13.44 -0.14
N ASP A 35 0.31 13.75 -1.27
CA ASP A 35 -0.31 12.76 -2.15
C ASP A 35 0.73 11.82 -2.76
N ARG A 36 0.42 10.52 -2.79
CA ARG A 36 1.25 9.50 -3.45
C ARG A 36 0.43 8.53 -4.26
N ASN A 37 0.98 8.14 -5.40
CA ASN A 37 0.44 7.03 -6.18
C ASN A 37 0.73 5.72 -5.45
N PHE A 38 -0.31 4.92 -5.26
CA PHE A 38 -0.24 3.53 -4.86
C PHE A 38 -0.50 2.69 -6.11
N ARG A 39 0.45 1.83 -6.49
CA ARG A 39 0.30 0.98 -7.68
C ARG A 39 0.03 -0.45 -7.26
N LEU A 40 -0.79 -1.12 -8.05
CA LEU A 40 -1.14 -2.52 -7.94
C LEU A 40 -0.72 -3.21 -9.24
N ARG A 41 0.03 -4.31 -9.13
CA ARG A 41 0.42 -5.17 -10.26
C ARG A 41 -0.15 -6.56 -10.06
N HIS A 42 -0.99 -7.01 -10.98
CA HIS A 42 -1.53 -8.37 -10.93
C HIS A 42 -0.42 -9.39 -11.16
N ARG A 43 -0.36 -10.45 -10.35
CA ARG A 43 0.73 -11.42 -10.37
C ARG A 43 0.77 -12.21 -11.68
N GLN A 44 -0.39 -12.55 -12.26
CA GLN A 44 -0.49 -13.36 -13.48
C GLN A 44 -0.53 -12.49 -14.74
N SER A 45 -1.61 -11.72 -14.94
CA SER A 45 -1.83 -10.88 -16.13
C SER A 45 -0.85 -9.73 -16.28
N LYS A 46 -0.10 -9.37 -15.22
CA LYS A 46 0.79 -8.19 -15.16
C LYS A 46 0.07 -6.86 -15.35
N GLU A 47 -1.25 -6.86 -15.26
CA GLU A 47 -2.08 -5.66 -15.28
C GLU A 47 -1.61 -4.67 -14.21
N LEU A 48 -1.56 -3.39 -14.56
CA LEU A 48 -1.17 -2.31 -13.67
C LEU A 48 -2.36 -1.40 -13.39
N GLN A 49 -2.69 -1.26 -12.13
CA GLN A 49 -3.67 -0.31 -11.61
C GLN A 49 -2.96 0.71 -10.75
N GLN A 50 -3.46 1.94 -10.72
CA GLN A 50 -2.89 3.02 -9.92
C GLN A 50 -3.99 3.86 -9.28
N VAL A 51 -3.83 4.13 -7.99
CA VAL A 51 -4.73 4.99 -7.21
C VAL A 51 -3.90 6.12 -6.61
N SER A 52 -4.37 7.36 -6.73
CA SER A 52 -3.77 8.49 -6.01
C SER A 52 -4.37 8.53 -4.60
N LEU A 53 -3.52 8.39 -3.58
CA LEU A 53 -3.93 8.47 -2.18
C LEU A 53 -3.62 9.86 -1.64
N ALA A 54 -4.67 10.66 -1.51
CA ALA A 54 -4.59 12.00 -0.93
C ALA A 54 -4.61 11.95 0.61
N SER A 55 -4.27 13.07 1.25
CA SER A 55 -4.42 13.23 2.71
C SER A 55 -5.86 12.94 3.16
N GLY A 56 -6.03 12.14 4.21
CA GLY A 56 -7.32 11.71 4.74
C GLY A 56 -7.95 10.50 4.02
N SER A 57 -7.32 9.98 2.97
CA SER A 57 -7.82 8.78 2.27
C SER A 57 -7.68 7.50 3.09
N LEU A 58 -8.66 6.62 2.95
CA LEU A 58 -8.64 5.22 3.42
C LEU A 58 -8.68 4.30 2.20
N LEU A 59 -7.66 3.45 2.06
CA LEU A 59 -7.63 2.35 1.12
C LEU A 59 -7.83 1.03 1.89
N VAL A 60 -8.81 0.22 1.47
CA VAL A 60 -9.04 -1.12 2.02
C VAL A 60 -8.65 -2.16 0.99
N MET A 61 -7.78 -3.10 1.38
CA MET A 61 -7.44 -4.28 0.60
C MET A 61 -8.01 -5.50 1.32
N SER A 62 -8.78 -6.33 0.62
CA SER A 62 -9.50 -7.48 1.22
C SER A 62 -9.65 -8.65 0.24
N GLY A 63 -10.12 -9.79 0.74
CA GLY A 63 -10.31 -11.00 -0.06
C GLY A 63 -8.99 -11.47 -0.68
N LEU A 64 -9.01 -11.78 -1.97
CA LEU A 64 -7.84 -12.29 -2.70
C LEU A 64 -6.79 -11.22 -3.06
N SER A 65 -6.88 -10.00 -2.52
CA SER A 65 -6.00 -8.88 -2.90
C SER A 65 -4.51 -9.22 -2.77
N GLN A 66 -4.06 -9.75 -1.61
CA GLN A 66 -2.64 -10.05 -1.37
C GLN A 66 -2.14 -11.29 -2.14
N GLN A 67 -3.06 -12.18 -2.50
CA GLN A 67 -2.78 -13.37 -3.31
C GLN A 67 -2.64 -13.00 -4.79
N CYS A 68 -3.53 -12.18 -5.33
CA CYS A 68 -3.60 -11.86 -6.76
C CYS A 68 -2.74 -10.65 -7.15
N TRP A 69 -2.50 -9.71 -6.22
CA TRP A 69 -1.85 -8.44 -6.51
C TRP A 69 -0.63 -8.23 -5.63
N MET A 70 0.38 -7.59 -6.21
CA MET A 70 1.45 -6.94 -5.47
C MET A 70 1.24 -5.43 -5.55
N HIS A 71 1.72 -4.68 -4.57
CA HIS A 71 1.59 -3.24 -4.52
C HIS A 71 2.88 -2.53 -4.15
N ASP A 72 2.98 -1.26 -4.54
CA ASP A 72 4.12 -0.42 -4.23
C ASP A 72 3.75 1.07 -4.13
N VAL A 73 4.68 1.85 -3.59
CA VAL A 73 4.64 3.31 -3.58
C VAL A 73 5.92 3.80 -4.25
N PRO A 74 5.88 4.13 -5.56
CA PRO A 74 7.08 4.46 -6.32
C PRO A 74 7.62 5.83 -5.95
N LYS A 75 8.93 6.02 -6.21
CA LYS A 75 9.55 7.35 -6.17
C LYS A 75 8.94 8.27 -7.21
N THR A 76 8.95 9.56 -6.94
CA THR A 76 8.54 10.61 -7.86
C THR A 76 9.54 11.75 -7.86
N LYS A 77 9.85 12.27 -9.06
CA LYS A 77 10.66 13.49 -9.21
C LYS A 77 9.83 14.76 -9.01
N LYS A 78 8.50 14.65 -9.01
CA LYS A 78 7.62 15.79 -8.68
C LYS A 78 7.81 16.13 -7.22
N PHE A 79 7.80 17.42 -6.90
CA PHE A 79 7.70 17.87 -5.53
C PHE A 79 6.41 17.32 -4.91
N VAL A 80 6.54 16.67 -3.76
CA VAL A 80 5.46 16.18 -2.92
C VAL A 80 5.83 16.44 -1.48
N GLU A 81 4.84 16.78 -0.66
CA GLU A 81 5.06 16.94 0.78
C GLU A 81 5.32 15.58 1.46
N ALA A 82 5.80 15.62 2.70
CA ALA A 82 5.96 14.42 3.51
C ALA A 82 4.61 13.72 3.71
N ARG A 83 4.62 12.38 3.71
CA ARG A 83 3.43 11.52 3.87
C ARG A 83 3.63 10.52 4.98
N ILE A 84 2.64 10.39 5.86
CA ILE A 84 2.54 9.27 6.80
C ILE A 84 1.46 8.31 6.31
N ASN A 85 1.77 7.01 6.33
CA ASN A 85 0.82 5.94 6.09
C ASN A 85 0.72 5.04 7.32
N LEU A 86 -0.51 4.87 7.79
CA LEU A 86 -0.85 3.94 8.87
C LEU A 86 -1.54 2.74 8.24
N THR A 87 -0.88 1.59 8.30
CA THR A 87 -1.45 0.31 7.84
C THR A 87 -1.91 -0.47 9.06
N PHE A 88 -3.22 -0.68 9.16
CA PHE A 88 -3.86 -1.47 10.20
C PHE A 88 -4.12 -2.88 9.67
N ARG A 89 -3.76 -3.86 10.48
CA ARG A 89 -3.91 -5.29 10.20
C ARG A 89 -4.41 -5.98 11.46
N TYR A 90 -5.21 -7.02 11.29
CA TYR A 90 -5.55 -7.93 12.38
C TYR A 90 -4.50 -9.04 12.41
N ILE A 91 -3.83 -9.21 13.55
CA ILE A 91 -2.83 -10.25 13.74
C ILE A 91 -3.51 -11.42 14.44
N ASN A 92 -3.57 -12.57 13.78
CA ASN A 92 -4.06 -13.79 14.39
C ASN A 92 -3.00 -14.32 15.37
N SER A 93 -3.42 -14.73 16.56
CA SER A 93 -2.55 -15.54 17.42
C SER A 93 -2.40 -16.91 16.77
N ILE A 94 -1.17 -17.26 16.38
CA ILE A 94 -0.80 -18.57 15.82
C ILE A 94 -0.74 -19.59 16.96
#